data_AF-A0A843E2L9-F1
#
_entry.id   AF-A0A843E2L9-F1
#
_cell.length_a   1.000
_cell.length_b   1.000
_cell.length_c   1.000
_cell.angle_alpha   90.00
_cell.angle_beta   90.00
_cell.angle_gamma   90.00
#
_symmetry.space_group_name_H-M   'P 1'
#
loop_
_entity.id
_entity.type
_entity.pdbx_description
1 polymer ?
#
loop_
_entity_poly.entity_id
_entity_poly.type
_entity_poly.pdbx_seq_one_letter_code
_entity_poly.pdbx_strand_id
1 'polypeptide(L)'
;VSKLPVYHTVKEKLECPNDRKAELMRFFRSNVEDATVDETDGLKIIFKNGWVLLRPSGTEALFRVYSESKDEAVAKSKADEYLKLAKEFLSKP
;
A
#
# COMPACT_ATOMS: atom_id res chain seq x y z
N VAL A 1 -12.23 -22.00 -23.40
CA VAL A 1 -11.17 -21.31 -22.61
C VAL A 1 -11.86 -20.52 -21.53
N SER A 2 -11.72 -20.95 -20.28
CA SER A 2 -12.30 -20.32 -19.08
C SER A 2 -11.68 -18.95 -18.90
N LYS A 3 -12.47 -17.86 -18.96
CA LYS A 3 -11.97 -16.50 -18.75
C LYS A 3 -11.44 -16.40 -17.33
N LEU A 4 -10.12 -16.26 -17.18
CA LEU A 4 -9.51 -15.94 -15.90
C LEU A 4 -10.10 -14.61 -15.40
N PRO A 5 -10.28 -14.42 -14.09
CA PRO A 5 -10.77 -13.15 -13.57
C PRO A 5 -9.77 -12.06 -13.95
N VAL A 6 -10.25 -10.97 -14.53
CA VAL A 6 -9.43 -9.79 -14.81
C VAL A 6 -9.20 -9.07 -13.48
N TYR A 7 -7.92 -8.86 -13.16
CA TYR A 7 -7.50 -8.05 -12.03
C TYR A 7 -6.75 -6.82 -12.56
N HIS A 8 -6.98 -5.69 -11.92
CA HIS A 8 -6.34 -4.42 -12.22
C HIS A 8 -5.35 -4.11 -11.11
N THR A 9 -4.07 -3.96 -11.48
CA THR A 9 -2.99 -3.65 -10.54
C THR A 9 -2.50 -2.23 -10.76
N VAL A 10 -2.54 -1.41 -9.72
CA VAL A 10 -1.98 -0.07 -9.67
C VAL A 10 -0.67 -0.11 -8.87
N LYS A 11 0.35 0.61 -9.36
CA LYS A 11 1.69 0.63 -8.77
C LYS A 11 2.13 2.08 -8.63
N GLU A 12 2.25 2.53 -7.39
CA GLU A 12 2.67 3.88 -7.05
C GLU A 12 3.94 3.85 -6.21
N LYS A 13 4.68 4.95 -6.25
CA LYS A 13 5.90 5.13 -5.45
C LYS A 13 6.02 6.55 -4.96
N LEU A 14 6.66 6.72 -3.82
CA LEU A 14 7.05 8.01 -3.28
C LEU A 14 8.44 7.95 -2.65
N GLU A 15 9.08 9.11 -2.56
CA GLU A 15 10.30 9.26 -1.78
C GLU A 15 9.98 9.15 -0.29
N CYS A 16 10.76 8.35 0.41
CA CYS A 16 10.60 8.12 1.83
C CYS A 16 12.00 7.95 2.47
N PRO A 17 12.45 8.95 3.24
CA PRO A 17 13.68 8.87 4.01
C PRO A 17 13.75 7.62 4.89
N ASN A 18 14.95 7.04 5.01
CA ASN A 18 15.14 5.75 5.68
C ASN A 18 14.74 5.77 7.15
N ASP A 19 14.99 6.87 7.83
CA ASP A 19 14.60 7.16 9.22
C ASP A 19 13.08 7.19 9.42
N ARG A 20 12.33 7.71 8.44
CA ARG A 20 10.86 7.82 8.50
C ARG A 20 10.11 6.53 8.15
N LYS A 21 10.75 5.57 7.48
CA LYS A 21 10.10 4.31 7.04
C LYS A 21 9.48 3.51 8.17
N ALA A 22 10.23 3.32 9.26
CA ALA A 22 9.76 2.53 10.39
C ALA A 22 8.55 3.18 11.06
N GLU A 23 8.53 4.50 11.18
CA GLU A 23 7.40 5.25 11.72
C GLU A 23 6.19 5.19 10.79
N LEU A 24 6.39 5.34 9.48
CA LEU A 24 5.32 5.26 8.49
C LEU A 24 4.64 3.88 8.51
N MET A 25 5.42 2.80 8.62
CA MET A 25 4.87 1.44 8.75
C MET A 25 4.07 1.26 10.03
N ARG A 26 4.55 1.77 11.17
CA ARG A 26 3.78 1.75 12.43
C ARG A 26 2.48 2.54 12.31
N PHE A 27 2.53 3.73 11.71
CA PHE A 27 1.36 4.54 11.44
C PHE A 27 0.32 3.75 10.64
N PHE A 28 0.73 3.11 9.53
CA PHE A 28 -0.21 2.30 8.76
C PHE A 28 -0.76 1.11 9.53
N ARG A 29 0.09 0.40 10.28
CA ARG A 29 -0.35 -0.77 11.05
C ARG A 29 -1.45 -0.40 12.05
N SER A 30 -1.30 0.71 12.76
CA SER A 30 -2.30 1.22 13.72
C SER A 30 -3.60 1.71 13.05
N ASN A 31 -3.58 2.08 11.76
CA ASN A 31 -4.78 2.49 11.04
C ASN A 31 -5.60 1.29 10.50
N VAL A 32 -5.06 0.07 10.56
CA VAL A 32 -5.68 -1.12 9.97
C VAL A 32 -5.79 -2.29 10.95
N GLU A 33 -5.97 -2.00 12.24
CA GLU A 33 -6.02 -3.02 13.31
C GLU A 33 -7.06 -4.11 13.05
N ASP A 34 -8.24 -3.75 12.54
CA ASP A 34 -9.34 -4.69 12.26
C ASP A 34 -9.24 -5.38 10.88
N ALA A 35 -8.20 -5.10 10.10
CA ALA A 35 -8.04 -5.66 8.76
C ALA A 35 -7.27 -6.99 8.79
N THR A 36 -7.59 -7.87 7.82
CA THR A 36 -6.73 -9.03 7.54
C THR A 36 -5.44 -8.54 6.87
N VAL A 37 -4.31 -8.76 7.53
CA VAL A 37 -3.00 -8.30 7.05
C VAL A 37 -1.96 -9.41 6.95
N ASP A 38 -0.99 -9.24 6.05
CA ASP A 38 0.24 -10.03 5.94
C ASP A 38 1.44 -9.10 6.00
N GLU A 39 2.35 -9.35 6.94
CA GLU A 39 3.50 -8.49 7.26
C GLU A 39 4.84 -9.00 6.70
N THR A 40 4.82 -10.01 5.82
CA THR A 40 6.03 -10.73 5.36
C THR A 40 6.97 -9.88 4.49
N ASP A 41 6.43 -9.04 3.58
CA ASP A 41 7.21 -8.18 2.66
C ASP A 41 6.65 -6.75 2.63
N GLY A 42 6.52 -6.15 3.81
CA GLY A 42 5.77 -4.91 4.03
C GLY A 42 4.40 -5.21 4.64
N LEU A 43 3.45 -4.28 4.55
CA LEU A 43 2.12 -4.43 5.12
C LEU A 43 1.12 -4.64 3.98
N LYS A 44 0.70 -5.88 3.78
CA LYS A 44 -0.32 -6.27 2.81
C LYS A 44 -1.68 -6.32 3.49
N ILE A 45 -2.60 -5.47 3.07
CA ILE A 45 -3.96 -5.35 3.60
C ILE A 45 -4.91 -6.04 2.62
N ILE A 46 -5.58 -7.10 3.08
CA ILE A 46 -6.43 -7.95 2.26
C ILE A 46 -7.90 -7.59 2.50
N PHE A 47 -8.64 -7.41 1.41
CA PHE A 47 -10.07 -7.15 1.45
C PHE A 47 -10.81 -8.03 0.44
N LYS A 48 -12.15 -8.03 0.52
CA LYS A 48 -13.03 -8.97 -0.20
C LYS A 48 -12.71 -9.14 -1.70
N ASN A 49 -12.31 -8.07 -2.37
CA ASN A 49 -12.14 -8.04 -3.82
C ASN A 49 -10.70 -7.72 -4.27
N GLY A 50 -9.73 -7.72 -3.36
CA GLY A 50 -8.39 -7.24 -3.67
C GLY A 50 -7.46 -7.11 -2.48
N TRP A 51 -6.35 -6.43 -2.69
CA TRP A 51 -5.36 -6.16 -1.65
C TRP A 51 -4.60 -4.86 -1.93
N VAL A 52 -4.06 -4.26 -0.87
CA VAL A 52 -3.06 -3.19 -0.96
C VAL A 52 -1.79 -3.70 -0.32
N LEU A 53 -0.62 -3.42 -0.90
CA LEU A 53 0.68 -3.70 -0.30
C LEU A 53 1.46 -2.40 -0.13
N LEU A 54 1.78 -2.10 1.12
CA LEU A 54 2.58 -0.96 1.53
C LEU A 54 3.99 -1.45 1.84
N ARG A 55 4.95 -1.08 0.99
CA ARG A 55 6.28 -1.69 1.01
C ARG A 55 7.39 -0.65 1.06
N PRO A 56 8.15 -0.56 2.16
CA PRO A 56 9.38 0.23 2.18
C PRO A 56 10.47 -0.44 1.33
N SER A 57 11.25 0.32 0.57
CA SER A 57 12.43 -0.21 -0.10
C SER A 57 13.53 -0.51 0.94
N GLY A 58 14.23 -1.64 0.80
CA GLY A 58 15.28 -2.04 1.74
C GLY A 58 16.58 -1.23 1.58
N THR A 59 16.86 -0.73 0.38
CA THR A 59 18.14 -0.09 0.04
C THR A 59 17.99 1.35 -0.47
N GLU A 60 16.85 1.69 -1.05
CA GLU A 60 16.60 3.01 -1.64
C GLU A 60 15.70 3.84 -0.72
N ALA A 61 15.80 5.18 -0.73
CA ALA A 61 14.89 6.09 -0.03
C ALA A 61 13.50 6.19 -0.70
N LEU A 62 12.87 5.03 -0.93
CA LEU A 62 11.60 4.88 -1.62
C LEU A 62 10.63 4.05 -0.79
N PHE A 63 9.35 4.36 -0.96
CA PHE A 63 8.21 3.60 -0.48
C PHE A 63 7.29 3.29 -1.66
N ARG A 64 6.79 2.06 -1.72
CA ARG A 64 5.98 1.57 -2.84
C ARG A 64 4.59 1.20 -2.32
N VAL A 65 3.57 1.58 -3.08
CA VAL A 65 2.18 1.25 -2.81
C VAL A 65 1.67 0.47 -4.01
N TYR A 66 1.25 -0.76 -3.77
CA TYR A 66 0.60 -1.59 -4.77
C TYR A 66 -0.85 -1.77 -4.37
N SER A 67 -1.75 -1.77 -5.34
CA SER A 67 -3.16 -2.05 -5.11
C SER A 67 -3.66 -2.92 -6.24
N GLU A 68 -4.34 -4.01 -5.91
CA GLU A 68 -4.94 -4.90 -6.87
C GLU A 68 -6.40 -5.14 -6.53
N SER A 69 -7.26 -5.10 -7.53
CA SER A 69 -8.69 -5.37 -7.37
C SER A 69 -9.29 -5.90 -8.66
N LYS A 70 -10.43 -6.59 -8.56
CA LYS A 70 -11.26 -6.93 -9.72
C LYS A 70 -11.88 -5.70 -10.40
N ASP A 71 -11.89 -4.56 -9.69
CA ASP A 71 -12.40 -3.27 -10.16
C ASP A 71 -11.24 -2.28 -10.23
N GLU A 72 -11.00 -1.72 -11.42
CA GLU A 72 -9.94 -0.75 -11.68
C GLU A 72 -10.08 0.53 -10.85
N ALA A 73 -11.31 1.03 -10.70
CA ALA A 73 -11.57 2.24 -9.93
C ALA A 73 -11.27 1.99 -8.44
N VAL A 74 -11.59 0.80 -7.93
CA VAL A 74 -11.23 0.41 -6.55
C VAL A 74 -9.71 0.28 -6.40
N ALA A 75 -9.01 -0.37 -7.34
CA ALA A 75 -7.56 -0.50 -7.29
C ALA A 75 -6.88 0.88 -7.25
N LYS A 76 -7.30 1.78 -8.14
CA LYS A 76 -6.79 3.16 -8.22
C LYS A 76 -7.12 3.96 -6.95
N SER A 77 -8.38 3.96 -6.53
CA SER A 77 -8.81 4.70 -5.33
C SER A 77 -8.04 4.26 -4.09
N LYS A 78 -7.80 2.96 -3.93
CA LYS A 78 -7.03 2.43 -2.79
C LYS A 78 -5.55 2.83 -2.88
N ALA A 79 -4.93 2.75 -4.05
CA ALA A 79 -3.56 3.22 -4.22
C ALA A 79 -3.43 4.71 -3.87
N ASP A 80 -4.32 5.54 -4.39
CA ASP A 80 -4.33 6.99 -4.18
C ASP A 80 -4.58 7.35 -2.70
N GLU A 81 -5.48 6.65 -2.02
CA GLU A 81 -5.76 6.80 -0.58
C GLU A 81 -4.50 6.60 0.26
N TYR A 82 -3.83 5.45 0.12
CA TYR A 82 -2.63 5.15 0.90
C TYR A 82 -1.42 6.00 0.48
N LEU A 83 -1.32 6.36 -0.80
CA LEU A 83 -0.29 7.29 -1.28
C LEU A 83 -0.45 8.68 -0.64
N LYS A 84 -1.69 9.16 -0.53
CA LYS A 84 -2.00 10.44 0.11
C LYS A 84 -1.66 10.41 1.60
N LEU A 85 -2.07 9.36 2.32
CA LEU A 85 -1.74 9.17 3.73
C LEU A 85 -0.22 9.14 3.96
N ALA A 86 0.53 8.46 3.10
CA ALA A 86 1.99 8.43 3.19
C ALA A 86 2.61 9.82 2.98
N LYS A 87 2.14 10.57 1.97
CA LYS A 87 2.61 11.95 1.71
C LYS A 87 2.31 12.88 2.88
N GLU A 88 1.10 12.82 3.43
CA GLU A 88 0.70 13.62 4.59
C GLU A 88 1.56 13.30 5.81
N PHE A 89 1.83 12.01 6.07
CA PHE A 89 2.73 11.60 7.14
C PHE A 89 4.14 12.19 6.96
N LEU A 90 4.70 12.07 5.76
CA LEU A 90 6.06 12.55 5.46
C LEU A 90 6.18 14.07 5.41
N SER A 91 5.09 14.80 5.15
CA SER A 91 5.07 16.27 5.21
C SER A 91 5.09 16.83 6.64
N LYS A 92 4.79 16.00 7.65
CA LYS A 92 4.86 16.41 9.05
C LYS A 92 6.33 16.47 9.51
N PRO A 93 6.73 17.56 10.21
CA PRO A 93 8.10 17.74 10.69
C PRO A 93 8.49 16.68 11.74
#